data_AF-A0AAD3E371-F1
#
_entry.id   AF-A0AAD3E371-F1
#
_cell.length_a   1.000
_cell.length_b   1.000
_cell.length_c   1.000
_cell.angle_alpha   90.00
_cell.angle_beta   90.00
_cell.angle_gamma   90.00
#
_symmetry.space_group_name_H-M   'P 1'
#
loop_
_entity.id
_entity.type
_entity.pdbx_description
1 polymer ?
#
loop_
_entity_poly.entity_id
_entity_poly.type
_entity_poly.pdbx_seq_one_letter_code
_entity_poly.pdbx_strand_id
1 'polypeptide(L)'
;MPPVQQPFLGRLVAAAAWGALPRARASPLLQASHVAIRHNTTASDQELPPPQGPLVGIKVLDLGQVVAGNFCGALLAYFGADVIKVEPPGKGDALRSLRTLDSSGTSLWWRCHGRNRRCVTINLNTPEGRQLVKRLSERVDVLVENFRPGVMEGWGLGPQHLKPDLVYTRISGPALARPIQATPPCARRTAASAT
;
A
#
# COMPACT_ATOMS: atom_id res chain seq x y z
N MET A 1 -17.50 -34.03 73.77
CA MET A 1 -17.50 -35.30 73.01
C MET A 1 -17.59 -34.96 71.52
N PRO A 2 -16.69 -35.50 70.68
CA PRO A 2 -16.52 -35.12 69.28
C PRO A 2 -17.52 -35.88 68.39
N PRO A 3 -17.70 -35.53 67.09
CA PRO A 3 -16.87 -36.16 66.05
C PRO A 3 -16.67 -35.19 64.84
N VAL A 4 -15.93 -35.41 63.75
CA VAL A 4 -14.94 -36.37 63.26
C VAL A 4 -14.56 -35.88 61.84
N GLN A 5 -13.27 -35.89 61.56
CA GLN A 5 -12.58 -36.19 60.30
C GLN A 5 -12.70 -35.30 59.03
N GLN A 6 -11.53 -35.27 58.39
CA GLN A 6 -11.00 -34.48 57.28
C GLN A 6 -11.19 -35.21 55.91
N PRO A 7 -10.28 -35.13 54.91
CA PRO A 7 -9.69 -34.01 54.14
C PRO A 7 -9.85 -34.23 52.61
N PHE A 8 -9.42 -33.27 51.77
CA PHE A 8 -8.38 -33.46 50.69
C PHE A 8 -8.49 -32.41 49.55
N LEU A 9 -7.34 -31.76 49.32
CA LEU A 9 -6.74 -31.33 48.05
C LEU A 9 -7.48 -30.38 47.07
N GLY A 10 -6.97 -29.15 47.03
CA GLY A 10 -6.23 -28.68 45.85
C GLY A 10 -6.98 -27.84 44.82
N ARG A 11 -6.67 -26.53 44.76
CA ARG A 11 -5.87 -25.91 43.69
C ARG A 11 -5.89 -24.38 43.82
N LEU A 12 -4.71 -23.79 43.70
CA LEU A 12 -4.49 -22.36 43.45
C LEU A 12 -5.14 -21.92 42.14
N VAL A 13 -5.75 -20.72 42.13
CA VAL A 13 -5.42 -19.66 41.15
C VAL A 13 -5.61 -18.30 41.86
N ALA A 14 -4.53 -17.51 41.89
CA ALA A 14 -4.53 -16.10 42.28
C ALA A 14 -4.66 -15.22 41.03
N ALA A 15 -5.52 -14.20 41.09
CA ALA A 15 -5.49 -13.06 40.16
C ALA A 15 -5.89 -11.79 40.92
N ALA A 16 -4.88 -10.98 41.23
CA ALA A 16 -4.93 -9.59 41.70
C ALA A 16 -3.79 -8.90 40.91
N ALA A 17 -3.87 -7.69 40.39
CA ALA A 17 -4.76 -6.56 40.60
C ALA A 17 -4.47 -5.50 39.49
N TRP A 18 -4.83 -4.25 39.80
CA TRP A 18 -4.42 -2.97 39.20
C TRP A 18 -5.35 -2.51 38.06
N GLY A 19 -6.18 -1.46 38.18
CA GLY A 19 -6.19 -0.32 39.11
C GLY A 19 -6.32 0.96 38.28
N ALA A 20 -7.55 1.48 38.15
CA ALA A 20 -7.87 2.67 37.37
C ALA A 20 -7.47 3.97 38.09
N LEU A 21 -6.96 4.96 37.35
CA LEU A 21 -6.69 6.32 37.81
C LEU A 21 -7.32 7.37 36.86
N PRO A 22 -7.60 8.61 37.35
CA PRO A 22 -8.71 9.44 36.86
C PRO A 22 -8.33 10.49 35.80
N ARG A 23 -9.35 10.95 35.06
CA ARG A 23 -9.30 11.98 34.00
C ARG A 23 -8.83 13.34 34.54
N ALA A 24 -7.69 13.83 34.03
CA ALA A 24 -7.24 15.21 34.21
C ALA A 24 -7.75 16.14 33.08
N ARG A 25 -8.06 17.39 33.45
CA ARG A 25 -8.63 18.45 32.60
C ARG A 25 -7.65 18.92 31.52
N ALA A 26 -8.19 19.27 30.36
CA ALA A 26 -7.47 19.83 29.22
C ALA A 26 -7.01 21.28 29.46
N SER A 27 -5.77 21.58 29.09
CA SER A 27 -5.29 22.92 28.79
C SER A 27 -5.11 23.05 27.26
N PRO A 28 -5.57 24.14 26.62
CA PRO A 28 -5.31 24.37 25.21
C PRO A 28 -3.90 24.97 25.07
N LEU A 29 -3.14 24.53 24.07
CA LEU A 29 -1.97 25.14 23.44
C LEU A 29 -0.92 24.06 23.12
N LEU A 30 -1.01 23.53 21.90
CA LEU A 30 0.06 22.97 21.04
C LEU A 30 -0.62 22.02 20.03
N GLN A 31 -1.12 22.62 18.95
CA GLN A 31 -1.77 21.88 17.88
C GLN A 31 -0.70 21.27 16.97
N ALA A 32 -0.17 20.12 17.38
CA ALA A 32 0.67 19.28 16.54
C ALA A 32 -0.21 18.67 15.43
N SER A 33 0.16 18.97 14.19
CA SER A 33 -0.43 18.47 12.95
C SER A 33 -0.32 16.94 12.83
N HIS A 34 -1.24 16.22 13.47
CA HIS A 34 -1.44 14.80 13.23
C HIS A 34 -2.34 14.61 12.01
N VAL A 35 -1.80 13.98 10.97
CA VAL A 35 -2.59 13.32 9.93
C VAL A 35 -3.37 12.20 10.63
N ALA A 36 -4.61 12.49 11.01
CA ALA A 36 -5.53 11.48 11.52
C ALA A 36 -6.09 10.70 10.32
N ILE A 37 -5.66 9.44 10.16
CA ILE A 37 -6.35 8.48 9.30
C ILE A 37 -7.73 8.27 9.94
N ARG A 38 -8.77 8.89 9.38
CA ARG A 38 -10.14 8.69 9.83
C ARG A 38 -10.60 7.30 9.40
N HIS A 39 -10.58 6.34 10.32
CA HIS A 39 -11.39 5.14 10.18
C HIS A 39 -12.86 5.57 10.34
N ASN A 40 -13.65 5.45 9.27
CA ASN A 40 -15.07 5.75 9.33
C ASN A 40 -15.77 4.55 10.00
N THR A 41 -15.94 4.61 11.32
CA THR A 41 -16.58 3.55 12.13
C THR A 41 -18.10 3.64 11.98
N THR A 42 -18.66 3.08 10.90
CA THR A 42 -20.10 2.74 10.80
C THR A 42 -20.37 1.72 9.69
N ALA A 43 -19.56 0.66 9.65
CA ALA A 43 -19.96 -0.60 9.03
C ALA A 43 -19.68 -1.67 10.08
N SER A 44 -20.67 -2.51 10.35
CA SER A 44 -20.61 -3.64 11.29
C SER A 44 -19.20 -4.24 11.40
N ASP A 45 -18.67 -4.34 12.61
CA ASP A 45 -17.41 -5.03 12.95
C ASP A 45 -17.55 -6.53 12.67
N GLN A 46 -17.72 -6.88 11.39
CA GLN A 46 -17.45 -8.21 10.89
C GLN A 46 -15.94 -8.31 10.88
N GLU A 47 -15.39 -9.07 11.83
CA GLU A 47 -13.98 -9.41 11.86
C GLU A 47 -13.64 -10.05 10.52
N LEU A 48 -12.94 -9.29 9.67
CA LEU A 48 -12.56 -9.77 8.35
C LEU A 48 -11.71 -11.02 8.55
N PRO A 49 -11.92 -12.07 7.75
CA PRO A 49 -11.09 -13.26 7.85
C PRO A 49 -9.62 -12.87 7.73
N PRO A 50 -8.72 -13.52 8.49
CA PRO A 50 -7.30 -13.18 8.47
C PRO A 50 -6.78 -13.27 7.03
N PRO A 51 -5.84 -12.39 6.64
CA PRO A 51 -5.31 -12.39 5.28
C PRO A 51 -4.69 -13.76 4.97
N GLN A 52 -5.04 -14.30 3.79
CA GLN A 52 -4.58 -15.61 3.31
C GLN A 52 -3.75 -15.42 2.04
N GLY A 53 -2.78 -16.29 1.81
CA GLY A 53 -1.96 -16.32 0.60
C GLY A 53 -0.46 -16.45 0.86
N PRO A 54 0.33 -16.68 -0.19
CA PRO A 54 1.77 -16.93 -0.06
C PRO A 54 2.59 -15.69 0.33
N LEU A 55 2.03 -14.47 0.19
CA LEU A 55 2.72 -13.21 0.51
C LEU A 55 2.18 -12.53 1.78
N VAL A 56 1.45 -13.26 2.62
CA VAL A 56 0.97 -12.73 3.90
C VAL A 56 2.17 -12.29 4.76
N GLY A 57 2.09 -11.09 5.32
CA GLY A 57 3.14 -10.47 6.13
C GLY A 57 4.12 -9.61 5.34
N ILE A 58 4.14 -9.72 4.00
CA ILE A 58 4.98 -8.88 3.13
C ILE A 58 4.33 -7.52 2.93
N LYS A 59 5.09 -6.45 3.15
CA LYS A 59 4.67 -5.07 2.92
C LYS A 59 5.26 -4.53 1.63
N VAL A 60 4.41 -3.94 0.79
CA VAL A 60 4.79 -3.44 -0.53
C VAL A 60 4.46 -1.96 -0.64
N LEU A 61 5.43 -1.16 -1.09
CA LEU A 61 5.21 0.23 -1.48
C LEU A 61 5.15 0.34 -3.00
N ASP A 62 3.96 0.65 -3.52
CA ASP A 62 3.69 0.76 -4.95
C ASP A 62 3.65 2.22 -5.40
N LEU A 63 4.74 2.67 -6.00
CA LEU A 63 4.88 3.99 -6.63
C LEU A 63 4.50 3.96 -8.12
N GLY A 64 4.16 2.78 -8.65
CA GLY A 64 3.89 2.56 -10.06
C GLY A 64 2.66 3.31 -10.55
N GLN A 65 2.68 3.82 -11.77
CA GLN A 65 1.59 4.57 -12.39
C GLN A 65 1.02 3.86 -13.61
N VAL A 66 -0.20 4.21 -14.01
CA VAL A 66 -0.85 3.72 -15.24
C VAL A 66 -1.04 2.18 -15.20
N VAL A 67 -0.64 1.41 -16.21
CA VAL A 67 -1.00 -0.03 -16.27
C VAL A 67 0.03 -0.92 -15.57
N ALA A 68 1.29 -0.89 -15.99
CA ALA A 68 2.25 -1.93 -15.61
C ALA A 68 2.59 -1.93 -14.11
N GLY A 69 2.80 -0.75 -13.52
CA GLY A 69 3.02 -0.60 -12.08
C GLY A 69 1.82 -1.06 -11.25
N ASN A 70 0.62 -0.56 -11.61
CA ASN A 70 -0.61 -0.95 -10.92
C ASN A 70 -0.95 -2.43 -11.06
N PHE A 71 -0.63 -3.06 -12.20
CA PHE A 71 -0.84 -4.48 -12.38
C PHE A 71 0.06 -5.31 -11.46
N CYS A 72 1.34 -4.95 -11.34
CA CYS A 72 2.28 -5.60 -10.42
C CYS A 72 1.79 -5.47 -8.97
N GLY A 73 1.49 -4.25 -8.51
CA GLY A 73 0.99 -4.02 -7.16
C GLY A 73 -0.33 -4.75 -6.89
N ALA A 74 -1.25 -4.78 -7.86
CA ALA A 74 -2.49 -5.54 -7.73
C ALA A 74 -2.23 -7.04 -7.57
N LEU A 75 -1.32 -7.62 -8.37
CA LEU A 75 -0.97 -9.04 -8.31
C LEU A 75 -0.41 -9.43 -6.94
N LEU A 76 0.50 -8.62 -6.39
CA LEU A 76 1.05 -8.84 -5.05
C LEU A 76 -0.06 -8.79 -3.97
N ALA A 77 -1.00 -7.86 -4.10
CA ALA A 77 -2.15 -7.76 -3.21
C ALA A 77 -3.09 -8.98 -3.31
N TYR A 78 -3.29 -9.57 -4.49
CA TYR A 78 -4.06 -10.82 -4.64
C TYR A 78 -3.44 -12.01 -3.92
N PHE A 79 -2.12 -12.03 -3.80
CA PHE A 79 -1.38 -13.07 -3.09
C PHE A 79 -1.27 -12.80 -1.57
N GLY A 80 -1.95 -11.78 -1.05
CA GLY A 80 -2.05 -11.50 0.38
C GLY A 80 -1.03 -10.50 0.92
N ALA A 81 -0.25 -9.84 0.05
CA ALA A 81 0.67 -8.79 0.49
C ALA A 81 -0.08 -7.52 0.94
N ASP A 82 0.47 -6.82 1.94
CA ASP A 82 -0.03 -5.51 2.37
C ASP A 82 0.55 -4.41 1.47
N VAL A 83 -0.23 -4.03 0.46
CA VAL A 83 0.21 -3.08 -0.56
C VAL A 83 -0.29 -1.66 -0.25
N ILE A 84 0.66 -0.74 -0.10
CA ILE A 84 0.43 0.70 0.01
C ILE A 84 0.69 1.34 -1.35
N LYS A 85 -0.38 1.75 -2.04
CA LYS A 85 -0.29 2.54 -3.27
C LYS A 85 -0.07 4.01 -2.92
N VAL A 86 0.99 4.61 -3.48
CA VAL A 86 1.21 6.06 -3.43
C VAL A 86 0.65 6.72 -4.68
N GLU A 87 -0.17 7.75 -4.49
CA GLU A 87 -0.81 8.49 -5.57
C GLU A 87 -0.54 10.00 -5.45
N PRO A 88 -0.43 10.74 -6.58
CA PRO A 88 -0.29 12.18 -6.52
C PRO A 88 -1.60 12.84 -6.02
N PRO A 89 -1.52 14.02 -5.39
CA PRO A 89 -2.69 14.75 -4.92
C PRO A 89 -3.62 15.21 -6.03
N GLY A 90 -4.89 15.39 -5.69
CA GLY A 90 -5.94 15.84 -6.60
C GLY A 90 -6.56 14.67 -7.38
N LYS A 91 -5.97 14.32 -8.53
CA LYS A 91 -6.58 13.35 -9.46
C LYS A 91 -6.21 11.88 -9.17
N GLY A 92 -5.22 11.65 -8.32
CA GLY A 92 -4.66 10.31 -8.11
C GLY A 92 -3.92 9.77 -9.33
N ASP A 93 -3.80 8.45 -9.43
CA ASP A 93 -3.21 7.80 -10.59
C ASP A 93 -3.99 8.11 -11.88
N ALA A 94 -3.30 8.34 -13.00
CA ALA A 94 -3.91 8.51 -14.31
C ALA A 94 -4.79 7.31 -14.73
N LEU A 95 -4.54 6.12 -14.17
CA LEU A 95 -5.38 4.95 -14.37
C LEU A 95 -6.83 5.17 -13.89
N ARG A 96 -7.07 6.06 -12.91
CA ARG A 96 -8.41 6.37 -12.39
C ARG A 96 -9.33 7.05 -13.40
N SER A 97 -8.79 7.71 -14.41
CA SER A 97 -9.56 8.38 -15.47
C SER A 97 -9.42 7.72 -16.84
N LEU A 98 -8.78 6.55 -16.92
CA LEU A 98 -8.44 5.93 -18.19
C LEU A 98 -9.61 5.12 -18.78
N ARG A 99 -9.87 5.29 -20.08
CA ARG A 99 -10.90 4.57 -20.86
C ARG A 99 -12.32 4.76 -20.34
N THR A 100 -12.99 3.67 -19.96
CA THR A 100 -14.40 3.65 -19.59
C THR A 100 -14.55 3.99 -18.12
N LEU A 101 -15.30 5.04 -17.84
CA LEU A 101 -15.66 5.46 -16.50
C LEU A 101 -17.00 4.87 -16.11
N ASP A 102 -17.11 4.50 -14.84
CA ASP A 102 -18.37 4.15 -14.20
C ASP A 102 -19.22 5.40 -13.90
N SER A 103 -20.42 5.19 -13.35
CA SER A 103 -21.31 6.27 -12.91
C SER A 103 -20.76 7.14 -11.78
N SER A 104 -19.76 6.66 -11.04
CA SER A 104 -19.03 7.41 -10.01
C SER A 104 -17.83 8.20 -10.55
N GLY A 105 -17.59 8.18 -11.87
CA GLY A 105 -16.48 8.88 -12.51
C GLY A 105 -15.11 8.21 -12.36
N THR A 106 -15.06 6.94 -11.91
CA THR A 106 -13.81 6.17 -11.79
C THR A 106 -13.69 5.14 -12.91
N SER A 107 -12.47 4.91 -13.38
CA SER A 107 -12.18 3.92 -14.41
C SER A 107 -12.46 2.50 -13.93
N LEU A 108 -13.07 1.69 -14.81
CA LEU A 108 -13.18 0.24 -14.60
C LEU A 108 -11.80 -0.43 -14.45
N TRP A 109 -10.75 0.10 -15.07
CA TRP A 109 -9.38 -0.39 -14.89
C TRP A 109 -8.90 -0.18 -13.46
N TRP A 110 -9.16 1.00 -12.89
CA TRP A 110 -8.85 1.26 -11.50
C TRP A 110 -9.66 0.36 -10.56
N ARG A 111 -10.94 0.12 -10.84
CA ARG A 111 -11.73 -0.86 -10.05
C ARG A 111 -11.11 -2.26 -10.09
N CYS A 112 -10.53 -2.66 -11.22
CA CYS A 112 -9.87 -3.96 -11.33
C CYS A 112 -8.55 -4.02 -10.56
N HIS A 113 -7.71 -2.99 -10.65
CA HIS A 113 -6.37 -2.99 -10.06
C HIS A 113 -6.33 -2.47 -8.61
N GLY A 114 -7.20 -1.54 -8.23
CA GLY A 114 -7.25 -0.88 -6.92
C GLY A 114 -7.75 -1.72 -5.75
N ARG A 115 -8.26 -2.93 -6.02
CA ARG A 115 -8.75 -3.85 -4.98
C ARG A 115 -7.61 -4.33 -4.08
N ASN A 116 -7.94 -4.62 -2.82
CA ASN A 116 -7.02 -5.19 -1.81
C ASN A 116 -5.79 -4.32 -1.50
N ARG A 117 -5.82 -3.02 -1.82
CA ARG A 117 -4.71 -2.08 -1.60
C ARG A 117 -5.14 -0.90 -0.74
N ARG A 118 -4.21 -0.39 0.06
CA ARG A 118 -4.38 0.88 0.79
C ARG A 118 -3.79 2.00 -0.05
N CYS A 119 -4.52 3.09 -0.23
CA CYS A 119 -4.06 4.22 -1.03
C CYS A 119 -3.69 5.40 -0.13
N VAL A 120 -2.52 6.00 -0.39
CA VAL A 120 -2.06 7.21 0.29
C VAL A 120 -1.67 8.26 -0.74
N THR A 121 -1.96 9.51 -0.43
CA THR A 121 -1.65 10.63 -1.31
C THR A 121 -0.34 11.29 -0.92
N ILE A 122 0.65 11.30 -1.81
CA ILE A 122 1.96 11.93 -1.59
C ILE A 122 2.43 12.61 -2.87
N ASN A 123 2.87 13.88 -2.76
CA ASN A 123 3.42 14.63 -3.88
C ASN A 123 4.94 14.37 -4.05
N LEU A 124 5.30 13.47 -4.95
CA LEU A 124 6.70 13.12 -5.26
C LEU A 124 7.51 14.25 -5.93
N ASN A 125 6.85 15.32 -6.41
CA ASN A 125 7.55 16.48 -6.96
C ASN A 125 8.15 17.39 -5.89
N THR A 126 7.73 17.22 -4.63
CA THR A 126 8.21 18.01 -3.49
C THR A 126 9.29 17.25 -2.70
N PRO A 127 10.32 17.93 -2.18
CA PRO A 127 11.31 17.31 -1.29
C PRO A 127 10.66 16.60 -0.10
N GLU A 128 9.61 17.18 0.49
CA GLU A 128 8.91 16.65 1.65
C GLU A 128 8.21 15.33 1.32
N GLY A 129 7.57 15.25 0.14
CA GLY A 129 6.95 14.02 -0.33
C GLY A 129 7.97 12.91 -0.60
N ARG A 130 9.14 13.25 -1.16
CA ARG A 130 10.23 12.29 -1.36
C ARG A 130 10.78 11.77 -0.03
N GLN A 131 10.97 12.65 0.95
CA GLN A 131 11.39 12.26 2.29
C GLN A 131 10.36 11.35 2.97
N LEU A 132 9.07 11.61 2.80
CA LEU A 132 8.03 10.74 3.32
C LEU A 132 8.09 9.34 2.69
N VAL A 133 8.25 9.25 1.37
CA VAL A 133 8.42 7.96 0.69
C VAL A 133 9.68 7.24 1.14
N LYS A 134 10.78 7.96 1.38
CA LYS A 134 12.00 7.37 1.96
C LYS A 134 11.75 6.78 3.35
N ARG A 135 11.03 7.48 4.22
CA ARG A 135 10.65 6.94 5.55
C ARG A 135 9.70 5.75 5.46
N LEU A 136 8.82 5.72 4.45
CA LEU A 136 7.95 4.58 4.21
C LEU A 136 8.75 3.38 3.69
N SER A 137 9.73 3.58 2.80
CA SER A 137 10.54 2.51 2.25
C SER A 137 11.43 1.81 3.28
N GLU A 138 11.72 2.47 4.41
CA GLU A 138 12.39 1.86 5.57
C GLU A 138 11.54 0.78 6.28
N ARG A 139 10.21 0.77 6.05
CA ARG A 139 9.25 -0.09 6.77
C ARG A 139 8.57 -1.15 5.89
N VAL A 140 8.97 -1.24 4.63
CA VAL A 140 8.41 -2.17 3.64
C VAL A 140 9.48 -3.11 3.11
N ASP A 141 9.07 -4.24 2.59
CA ASP A 141 9.97 -5.29 2.10
C ASP A 141 10.22 -5.15 0.60
N VAL A 142 9.23 -4.62 -0.13
CA VAL A 142 9.26 -4.48 -1.58
C VAL A 142 8.90 -3.04 -1.98
N LEU A 143 9.63 -2.47 -2.93
CA LEU A 143 9.28 -1.22 -3.60
C LEU A 143 9.10 -1.48 -5.10
N VAL A 144 7.97 -1.05 -5.64
CA VAL A 144 7.63 -1.16 -7.06
C VAL A 144 7.54 0.23 -7.68
N GLU A 145 8.23 0.44 -8.80
CA GLU A 145 8.15 1.67 -9.58
C GLU A 145 8.24 1.41 -11.09
N ASN A 146 7.72 2.35 -11.88
CA ASN A 146 7.76 2.30 -13.34
C ASN A 146 8.04 3.68 -13.96
N PHE A 147 8.81 4.50 -13.26
CA PHE A 147 9.23 5.79 -13.78
C PHE A 147 10.29 5.62 -14.87
N ARG A 148 10.57 6.71 -15.59
CA ARG A 148 11.70 6.72 -16.52
C ARG A 148 13.00 6.50 -15.74
N PRO A 149 13.96 5.71 -16.26
CA PRO A 149 15.27 5.55 -15.64
C PRO A 149 15.91 6.92 -15.33
N GLY A 150 16.49 7.06 -14.14
CA GLY A 150 17.11 8.30 -13.67
C GLY A 150 16.20 9.19 -12.82
N VAL A 151 14.87 9.05 -12.89
CA VAL A 151 13.95 9.87 -12.09
C VAL A 151 14.09 9.57 -10.60
N MET A 152 14.05 8.28 -10.23
CA MET A 152 14.17 7.86 -8.83
C MET A 152 15.56 8.17 -8.25
N GLU A 153 16.60 8.00 -9.05
CA GLU A 153 17.98 8.35 -8.68
C GLU A 153 18.13 9.85 -8.44
N GLY A 154 17.60 10.69 -9.35
CA GLY A 154 17.60 12.15 -9.19
C GLY A 154 16.79 12.64 -7.99
N TRP A 155 15.85 11.83 -7.50
CA TRP A 155 15.08 12.11 -6.28
C TRP A 155 15.70 11.55 -5.00
N GLY A 156 16.86 10.87 -5.09
CA GLY A 156 17.47 10.20 -3.93
C GLY A 156 16.66 9.01 -3.42
N LEU A 157 15.84 8.40 -4.29
CA LEU A 157 15.02 7.22 -4.03
C LEU A 157 15.45 6.01 -4.88
N GLY A 158 16.58 6.11 -5.58
CA GLY A 158 17.20 4.98 -6.26
C GLY A 158 17.69 3.90 -5.28
N PRO A 159 17.97 2.68 -5.76
CA PRO A 159 18.31 1.52 -4.93
C PRO A 159 19.49 1.77 -3.99
N GLN A 160 20.49 2.55 -4.43
CA GLN A 160 21.66 2.92 -3.63
C GLN A 160 21.36 3.84 -2.42
N HIS A 161 20.19 4.48 -2.39
CA HIS A 161 19.80 5.43 -1.34
C HIS A 161 18.82 4.84 -0.33
N LEU A 162 18.42 3.57 -0.53
CA LEU A 162 17.43 2.86 0.26
C LEU A 162 18.09 1.72 1.07
N LYS A 163 17.31 1.07 1.94
CA LYS A 163 17.80 -0.03 2.76
C LYS A 163 18.29 -1.21 1.89
N PRO A 164 19.41 -1.87 2.25
CA PRO A 164 20.06 -2.88 1.40
C PRO A 164 19.26 -4.19 1.25
N ASP A 165 18.36 -4.47 2.18
CA ASP A 165 17.46 -5.63 2.20
C ASP A 165 16.11 -5.37 1.50
N LEU A 166 15.90 -4.18 0.92
CA LEU A 166 14.70 -3.86 0.16
C LEU A 166 14.74 -4.53 -1.22
N VAL A 167 13.69 -5.27 -1.55
CA VAL A 167 13.49 -5.76 -2.93
C VAL A 167 13.03 -4.59 -3.79
N TYR A 168 13.94 -4.03 -4.57
CA TYR A 168 13.66 -2.92 -5.48
C TYR A 168 13.29 -3.43 -6.87
N THR A 169 12.07 -3.14 -7.32
CA THR A 169 11.56 -3.55 -8.64
C THR A 169 11.30 -2.33 -9.52
N ARG A 170 11.98 -2.27 -10.67
CA ARG A 170 11.75 -1.28 -11.73
C ARG A 170 11.10 -1.93 -12.94
N ILE A 171 9.98 -1.38 -13.37
CA ILE A 171 9.28 -1.79 -14.60
C ILE A 171 9.43 -0.66 -15.62
N SER A 172 10.44 -0.72 -16.47
CA SER A 172 10.59 0.21 -17.59
C SER A 172 10.31 -0.51 -18.90
N GLY A 173 9.60 0.16 -19.82
CA GLY A 173 9.61 -0.25 -21.23
C GLY A 173 11.05 -0.23 -21.77
N PRO A 174 11.33 -0.90 -22.90
CA PRO A 174 12.67 -0.93 -23.46
C PRO A 174 13.16 0.52 -23.63
N ALA A 175 14.21 0.86 -22.88
CA ALA A 175 15.05 1.98 -23.26
C ALA A 175 15.51 1.69 -24.69
N LEU A 176 15.36 2.63 -25.62
CA LEU A 176 16.13 2.62 -26.86
C LEU A 176 17.62 2.77 -26.49
N ALA A 177 18.22 1.71 -25.94
CA ALA A 177 19.65 1.53 -25.79
C ALA A 177 20.16 0.43 -26.75
N ARG A 178 19.34 0.07 -27.74
CA ARG A 178 19.78 -0.52 -29.00
C ARG A 178 19.11 0.26 -30.14
N PRO A 179 19.84 0.62 -31.21
CA PRO A 179 19.21 1.10 -32.43
C PRO A 179 18.25 0.01 -32.90
N ILE A 180 16.96 0.30 -32.82
CA ILE A 180 15.95 -0.54 -33.45
C ILE A 180 16.19 -0.32 -34.95
N GLN A 181 16.85 -1.27 -35.61
CA GLN A 181 16.74 -1.35 -37.07
C GLN A 181 15.26 -1.39 -37.38
N ALA A 182 14.83 -0.41 -38.17
CA ALA A 182 13.45 -0.08 -38.43
C ALA A 182 12.59 -1.33 -38.63
N THR A 183 11.69 -1.59 -37.69
CA THR A 183 10.46 -2.33 -37.97
C THR A 183 9.36 -1.64 -37.18
N PRO A 184 8.30 -1.13 -37.84
CA PRO A 184 7.25 -0.41 -37.14
C PRO A 184 6.54 -1.35 -36.16
N PRO A 185 6.18 -0.86 -34.96
CA PRO A 185 5.48 -1.69 -33.97
C PRO A 185 4.13 -2.15 -34.53
N CYS A 186 3.89 -3.45 -34.41
CA CYS A 186 2.71 -4.12 -34.92
C CYS A 186 1.40 -3.50 -34.39
N ALA A 187 0.75 -2.71 -35.24
CA ALA A 187 -0.67 -2.45 -35.22
C ALA A 187 -1.20 -2.69 -36.63
N ARG A 188 -1.20 -3.95 -37.06
CA ARG A 188 -1.89 -4.36 -38.29
C ARG A 188 -3.39 -4.35 -38.02
N ARG A 189 -4.00 -3.17 -38.12
CA ARG A 189 -5.46 -3.03 -38.20
C ARG A 189 -5.84 -3.31 -39.66
N THR A 190 -6.09 -4.57 -39.98
CA THR A 190 -6.77 -4.94 -41.21
C THR A 190 -8.20 -4.43 -41.14
N ALA A 191 -8.46 -3.33 -41.83
CA ALA A 191 -9.79 -2.98 -42.33
C ALA A 191 -9.66 -2.90 -43.85
N ALA A 192 -9.78 -4.06 -44.51
CA ALA A 192 -10.15 -4.10 -45.91
C ALA A 192 -11.68 -4.02 -45.95
N SER A 193 -12.21 -2.95 -46.51
CA SER A 193 -13.60 -2.88 -46.97
C SER A 193 -13.53 -2.68 -48.48
N ALA A 194 -14.19 -3.59 -49.19
CA ALA A 194 -14.63 -3.43 -50.59
C ALA A 194 -15.28 -2.04 -50.76
N THR A 195 -15.15 -1.33 -51.89
CA THR A 195 -15.30 -1.72 -53.29
C THR A 195 -14.55 -0.70 -54.15
#